data_AF-A0AAJ2U504-F1
#
_entry.id   AF-A0AAJ2U504-F1
#
_cell.length_a   1.000
_cell.length_b   1.000
_cell.length_c   1.000
_cell.angle_alpha   90.00
_cell.angle_beta   90.00
_cell.angle_gamma   90.00
#
_symmetry.space_group_name_H-M   'P 1'
#
loop_
_entity.id
_entity.type
_entity.pdbx_description
1 polymer ?
#
loop_
_entity_poly.entity_id
_entity_poly.type
_entity_poly.pdbx_seq_one_letter_code
_entity_poly.pdbx_strand_id
1 'polypeptide(L)'
;LHIKSRSAGIRPEAVVIVATIRALEMHGGVAKTELEKENIPALTSGFANLQKHIETIRSFGLPVVVAINKFITDTDVEVETLLQWCQQENVAAALTEVWEKGGEGGIELAEKLLSIIDKEENNFTPLYDLADSLETKV
;
A
#
# COMPACT_ATOMS: atom_id res chain seq x y z
N LEU A 1 10.62 8.80 -5.56
CA LEU A 1 11.01 9.61 -4.38
C LEU A 1 12.46 10.08 -4.47
N HIS A 2 13.44 9.17 -4.56
CA HIS A 2 14.85 9.57 -4.57
C HIS A 2 15.32 10.39 -5.78
N ILE A 3 14.89 10.03 -6.99
CA ILE A 3 15.42 10.64 -8.23
C ILE A 3 14.46 11.71 -8.75
N LYS A 4 13.29 11.30 -9.25
CA LYS A 4 12.32 12.17 -9.93
C LYS A 4 11.86 13.36 -9.07
N SER A 5 11.51 13.12 -7.80
CA SER A 5 11.00 14.16 -6.91
C SER A 5 12.06 15.24 -6.68
N ARG A 6 13.31 14.83 -6.45
CA ARG A 6 14.44 15.75 -6.30
C ARG A 6 14.76 16.50 -7.59
N SER A 7 14.84 15.79 -8.72
CA SER A 7 15.22 16.41 -10.01
C SER A 7 14.18 17.39 -10.53
N ALA A 8 12.89 17.17 -10.23
CA ALA A 8 11.81 18.03 -10.66
C ALA A 8 11.38 19.07 -9.60
N GLY A 9 11.98 19.05 -8.40
CA GLY A 9 11.58 19.93 -7.30
C GLY A 9 10.15 19.72 -6.82
N ILE A 10 9.58 18.51 -7.01
CA ILE A 10 8.22 18.18 -6.63
C ILE A 10 8.20 17.40 -5.32
N ARG A 11 7.29 17.78 -4.42
CA ARG A 11 7.06 17.10 -3.14
C ARG A 11 5.74 16.33 -3.22
N PRO A 12 5.72 15.01 -2.97
CA PRO A 12 4.49 14.24 -2.90
C PRO A 12 3.75 14.54 -1.58
N GLU A 13 2.43 14.66 -1.65
CA GLU A 13 1.59 14.94 -0.48
C GLU A 13 1.19 13.68 0.31
N ALA A 14 0.99 12.56 -0.40
CA ALA A 14 0.68 11.26 0.17
C ALA A 14 1.04 10.15 -0.83
N VAL A 15 0.99 8.89 -0.38
CA VAL A 15 1.24 7.71 -1.22
C VAL A 15 0.10 6.71 -1.08
N VAL A 16 -0.37 6.20 -2.22
CA VAL A 16 -1.28 5.04 -2.28
C VAL A 16 -0.45 3.78 -2.55
N ILE A 17 -0.53 2.78 -1.68
CA ILE A 17 0.02 1.45 -1.92
C ILE A 17 -1.12 0.53 -2.35
N VAL A 18 -1.06 0.02 -3.58
CA VAL A 18 -2.07 -0.92 -4.08
C VAL A 18 -1.68 -2.35 -3.70
N ALA A 19 -2.63 -3.11 -3.17
CA ALA A 19 -2.48 -4.53 -2.84
C ALA A 19 -3.68 -5.33 -3.35
N THR A 20 -3.46 -6.61 -3.65
CA THR A 20 -4.51 -7.59 -3.96
C THR A 20 -4.36 -8.79 -3.05
N ILE A 21 -5.47 -9.45 -2.71
CA ILE A 21 -5.46 -10.67 -1.87
C ILE A 21 -4.53 -11.72 -2.48
N ARG A 22 -4.73 -12.02 -3.77
CA ARG A 22 -3.93 -12.96 -4.54
C ARG A 22 -2.42 -12.69 -4.50
N ALA A 23 -2.00 -11.43 -4.59
CA ALA A 23 -0.56 -11.10 -4.53
C ALA A 23 0.00 -11.34 -3.13
N LEU A 24 -0.76 -11.03 -2.09
CA LEU A 24 -0.36 -11.28 -0.71
C LEU A 24 -0.29 -12.79 -0.44
N GLU A 25 -1.24 -13.59 -0.90
CA GLU A 25 -1.15 -15.05 -0.80
C GLU A 25 0.08 -15.62 -1.50
N MET A 26 0.45 -15.08 -2.67
CA MET A 26 1.70 -15.45 -3.35
C MET A 26 2.93 -15.11 -2.50
N HIS A 27 2.95 -13.93 -1.86
CA HIS A 27 3.99 -13.57 -0.89
C HIS A 27 3.96 -14.45 0.36
N GLY A 28 2.83 -15.04 0.69
CA GLY A 28 2.65 -16.08 1.70
C GLY A 28 3.05 -17.49 1.27
N GLY A 29 3.48 -17.68 0.01
CA GLY A 29 4.00 -18.94 -0.52
C GLY A 29 3.03 -19.73 -1.42
N VAL A 30 1.86 -19.19 -1.76
CA VAL A 30 0.91 -19.85 -2.66
C VAL A 30 1.37 -19.73 -4.11
N ALA A 31 1.31 -20.83 -4.85
CA ALA A 31 1.64 -20.82 -6.28
C ALA A 31 0.58 -20.04 -7.07
N LYS A 32 0.99 -19.37 -8.15
CA LYS A 32 0.08 -18.58 -9.01
C LYS A 32 -1.13 -19.37 -9.53
N THR A 33 -0.99 -20.69 -9.65
CA THR A 33 -2.03 -21.62 -10.13
C THR A 33 -3.03 -22.04 -9.06
N GLU A 34 -2.85 -21.63 -7.80
CA GLU A 34 -3.64 -22.11 -6.65
C GLU A 34 -4.39 -20.97 -5.92
N LEU A 35 -4.51 -19.81 -6.56
CA LEU A 35 -5.09 -18.57 -6.00
C LEU A 35 -6.62 -18.46 -6.15
N GLU A 36 -7.31 -19.54 -6.49
CA GLU A 36 -8.78 -19.55 -6.63
C GLU A 36 -9.49 -19.94 -5.34
N LYS A 37 -8.75 -20.45 -4.36
CA LYS A 37 -9.30 -20.90 -3.08
C LYS A 37 -8.84 -19.96 -1.99
N GLU A 38 -9.77 -19.61 -1.12
CA GLU A 38 -9.49 -18.83 0.07
C GLU A 38 -8.35 -19.44 0.90
N ASN A 39 -7.35 -18.62 1.25
CA ASN A 39 -6.23 -19.06 2.10
C ASN A 39 -5.77 -17.98 3.09
N ILE A 40 -6.56 -17.80 4.16
CA ILE A 40 -6.24 -16.87 5.26
C ILE A 40 -4.83 -17.05 5.85
N PRO A 41 -4.32 -18.28 6.10
CA PRO A 41 -2.95 -18.46 6.56
C PRO A 41 -1.88 -17.92 5.59
N ALA A 42 -2.05 -18.13 4.29
CA ALA A 42 -1.12 -17.59 3.30
C ALA A 42 -1.24 -16.07 3.19
N LEU A 43 -2.46 -15.56 3.11
CA LEU A 43 -2.74 -14.12 3.09
C LEU A 43 -2.05 -13.40 4.25
N THR A 44 -2.23 -13.90 5.47
CA THR A 44 -1.63 -13.33 6.69
C THR A 44 -0.11 -13.41 6.70
N SER A 45 0.48 -14.52 6.24
CA SER A 45 1.94 -14.60 6.02
C SER A 45 2.43 -13.57 4.99
N GLY A 46 1.63 -13.30 3.96
CA GLY A 46 1.90 -12.32 2.91
C GLY A 46 1.93 -10.87 3.37
N PHE A 47 1.28 -10.55 4.49
CA PHE A 47 1.22 -9.19 5.02
C PHE A 47 2.59 -8.60 5.33
N ALA A 48 3.60 -9.43 5.62
CA ALA A 48 4.98 -8.97 5.82
C ALA A 48 5.51 -8.14 4.63
N ASN A 49 5.10 -8.48 3.40
CA ASN A 49 5.48 -7.71 2.21
C ASN A 49 4.83 -6.32 2.21
N LEU A 50 3.52 -6.24 2.48
CA LEU A 50 2.79 -4.98 2.54
C LEU A 50 3.29 -4.11 3.71
N GLN A 51 3.51 -4.70 4.88
CA GLN A 51 4.08 -4.05 6.04
C GLN A 51 5.40 -3.39 5.69
N LYS A 52 6.29 -4.11 4.99
CA LYS A 52 7.59 -3.56 4.64
C LYS A 52 7.50 -2.36 3.69
N HIS A 53 6.55 -2.38 2.75
CA HIS A 53 6.29 -1.23 1.89
C HIS A 53 5.73 -0.04 2.66
N ILE A 54 4.81 -0.26 3.60
CA ILE A 54 4.27 0.79 4.49
C ILE A 54 5.39 1.42 5.32
N GLU A 55 6.24 0.61 5.97
CA GLU A 55 7.40 1.09 6.72
C GLU A 55 8.34 1.92 5.85
N THR A 56 8.58 1.45 4.63
CA THR A 56 9.45 2.13 3.69
C THR A 56 8.89 3.50 3.32
N ILE A 57 7.60 3.64 3.06
CA ILE A 57 7.00 4.96 2.79
C ILE A 57 7.01 5.85 4.03
N ARG A 58 6.70 5.30 5.20
CA ARG A 58 6.77 6.05 6.47
C ARG A 58 8.19 6.54 6.77
N SER A 59 9.24 5.81 6.39
CA SER A 59 10.63 6.26 6.58
C SER A 59 11.00 7.47 5.73
N PHE A 60 10.30 7.71 4.61
CA PHE A 60 10.39 8.98 3.88
C PHE A 60 9.65 10.12 4.58
N GLY A 61 8.86 9.87 5.64
CA GLY A 61 8.02 10.88 6.29
C GLY A 61 6.75 11.23 5.51
N LEU A 62 6.20 10.28 4.75
CA LEU A 62 5.00 10.48 3.93
C LEU A 62 3.76 9.80 4.53
N PRO A 63 2.58 10.46 4.48
CA PRO A 63 1.29 9.83 4.72
C PRO A 63 1.04 8.70 3.71
N VAL A 64 0.39 7.62 4.17
CA VAL A 64 0.17 6.42 3.36
C VAL A 64 -1.23 5.84 3.54
N VAL A 65 -1.85 5.48 2.42
CA VAL A 65 -3.13 4.75 2.37
C VAL A 65 -2.96 3.48 1.53
N VAL A 66 -3.58 2.38 1.95
CA VAL A 66 -3.63 1.13 1.21
C VAL A 66 -4.90 1.07 0.37
N ALA A 67 -4.77 0.77 -0.91
CA ALA A 67 -5.88 0.47 -1.81
C ALA A 67 -5.95 -1.05 -2.03
N ILE A 68 -7.00 -1.68 -1.54
CA ILE A 68 -7.25 -3.11 -1.75
C ILE A 68 -8.02 -3.23 -3.07
N ASN A 69 -7.39 -3.73 -4.12
CA ASN A 69 -8.02 -3.90 -5.41
C ASN A 69 -8.74 -5.25 -5.46
N LYS A 70 -10.09 -5.22 -5.35
CA LYS A 70 -10.92 -6.43 -5.27
C LYS A 70 -10.96 -7.16 -6.60
N PHE A 71 -10.75 -8.47 -6.56
CA PHE A 71 -10.99 -9.37 -7.68
C PHE A 71 -12.24 -10.22 -7.46
N ILE A 72 -12.80 -10.77 -8.54
CA ILE A 72 -14.06 -11.54 -8.51
C ILE A 72 -13.95 -12.79 -7.62
N THR A 73 -12.74 -13.34 -7.47
CA THR A 73 -12.47 -14.54 -6.66
C THR A 73 -12.16 -14.22 -5.20
N ASP A 74 -11.92 -12.96 -4.85
CA ASP A 74 -11.56 -12.58 -3.49
C ASP A 74 -12.79 -12.72 -2.59
N THR A 75 -12.64 -13.43 -1.47
CA THR A 75 -13.75 -13.59 -0.52
C THR A 75 -13.87 -12.38 0.38
N ASP A 76 -15.08 -12.15 0.91
CA ASP A 76 -15.28 -11.05 1.86
C ASP A 76 -14.49 -11.29 3.17
N VAL A 77 -14.19 -12.55 3.52
CA VAL A 77 -13.37 -12.90 4.69
C VAL A 77 -11.92 -12.46 4.49
N GLU A 78 -11.36 -12.67 3.30
CA GLU A 78 -10.00 -12.25 2.95
C GLU A 78 -9.86 -10.73 2.96
N VAL A 79 -10.82 -10.04 2.34
CA VAL A 79 -10.87 -8.58 2.30
C VAL A 79 -10.95 -8.01 3.71
N GLU A 80 -11.87 -8.53 4.53
CA GLU A 80 -12.04 -8.10 5.92
C GLU A 80 -10.78 -8.37 6.75
N THR A 81 -10.12 -9.51 6.55
CA THR A 81 -8.86 -9.85 7.23
C THR A 81 -7.78 -8.80 6.94
N LEU A 82 -7.64 -8.38 5.68
CA LEU A 82 -6.68 -7.36 5.28
C LEU A 82 -7.07 -5.96 5.81
N LEU A 83 -8.35 -5.61 5.80
CA LEU A 83 -8.85 -4.35 6.37
C LEU A 83 -8.57 -4.26 7.88
N GLN A 84 -8.86 -5.32 8.63
CA GLN A 84 -8.59 -5.41 10.06
C GLN A 84 -7.10 -5.32 10.36
N TRP A 85 -6.27 -6.01 9.58
CA TRP A 85 -4.82 -5.91 9.72
C TRP A 85 -4.32 -4.49 9.46
N CYS A 86 -4.80 -3.82 8.40
CA CYS A 86 -4.47 -2.42 8.14
C CYS A 86 -4.84 -1.51 9.33
N GLN A 87 -6.02 -1.73 9.92
CA GLN A 87 -6.45 -0.98 11.11
C GLN A 87 -5.52 -1.22 12.30
N GLN A 88 -5.07 -2.46 12.54
CA GLN A 88 -4.13 -2.80 13.61
C GLN A 88 -2.76 -2.13 13.42
N GLU A 89 -2.30 -2.02 12.17
CA GLU A 89 -1.05 -1.33 11.80
C GLU A 89 -1.19 0.20 11.73
N ASN A 90 -2.34 0.73 12.14
CA ASN A 90 -2.70 2.14 12.09
C ASN A 90 -2.47 2.76 10.70
N VAL A 91 -2.86 2.04 9.64
CA VAL A 91 -2.81 2.54 8.26
C VAL A 91 -4.23 2.63 7.69
N ALA A 92 -4.54 3.76 7.06
CA ALA A 92 -5.80 3.89 6.34
C ALA A 92 -5.83 2.89 5.18
N ALA A 93 -6.95 2.19 5.00
CA ALA A 93 -7.16 1.29 3.87
C ALA A 93 -8.57 1.45 3.31
N ALA A 94 -8.72 1.30 1.99
CA ALA A 94 -10.00 1.32 1.30
C ALA A 94 -10.09 0.16 0.30
N LEU A 95 -11.27 -0.45 0.23
CA LEU A 95 -11.58 -1.39 -0.84
C LEU A 95 -11.82 -0.61 -2.13
N THR A 96 -11.30 -1.12 -3.23
CA THR A 96 -11.43 -0.49 -4.55
C THR A 96 -11.99 -1.49 -5.55
N GLU A 97 -13.02 -1.05 -6.27
CA GLU A 97 -13.71 -1.80 -7.32
C GLU A 97 -13.65 -1.04 -8.64
N VAL A 98 -12.61 -0.20 -8.83
CA VAL A 98 -12.48 0.70 -9.98
C VAL A 98 -12.44 -0.01 -11.33
N TRP A 99 -12.04 -1.28 -11.33
CA TRP A 99 -12.06 -2.10 -12.54
C TRP A 99 -13.49 -2.44 -12.99
N GLU A 100 -14.42 -2.64 -12.06
CA GLU A 100 -15.82 -2.99 -12.35
C GLU A 100 -16.71 -1.74 -12.41
N LYS A 101 -16.54 -0.80 -11.48
CA LYS A 101 -17.43 0.35 -11.26
C LYS A 101 -16.85 1.68 -11.76
N GLY A 102 -15.68 1.65 -12.42
CA GLY A 102 -15.00 2.87 -12.88
C GLY A 102 -14.66 3.81 -11.71
N GLY A 103 -14.81 5.12 -11.92
CA GLY A 103 -14.48 6.11 -10.89
C GLY A 103 -15.29 5.97 -9.60
N GLU A 104 -16.52 5.46 -9.67
CA GLU A 104 -17.38 5.27 -8.49
C GLU A 104 -16.79 4.25 -7.51
N GLY A 105 -16.14 3.20 -8.03
CA GLY A 105 -15.46 2.18 -7.23
C GLY A 105 -14.19 2.66 -6.52
N GLY A 106 -13.82 3.93 -6.65
CA GLY A 106 -12.64 4.54 -6.02
C GLY A 106 -12.97 5.71 -5.09
N ILE A 107 -14.25 6.04 -4.88
CA ILE A 107 -14.65 7.18 -4.05
C ILE A 107 -14.14 7.05 -2.61
N GLU A 108 -14.30 5.87 -1.99
CA GLU A 108 -13.82 5.64 -0.62
C GLU A 108 -12.31 5.86 -0.51
N LEU A 109 -11.52 5.36 -1.47
CA LEU A 109 -10.08 5.59 -1.52
C LEU A 109 -9.77 7.09 -1.63
N ALA A 110 -10.48 7.81 -2.50
CA ALA A 110 -10.28 9.24 -2.70
C ALA A 110 -10.57 10.04 -1.41
N GLU A 111 -11.67 9.71 -0.72
CA GLU A 111 -12.04 10.35 0.55
C GLU A 111 -11.00 10.07 1.65
N LYS A 112 -10.50 8.83 1.78
CA LYS A 112 -9.44 8.52 2.74
C LYS A 112 -8.13 9.19 2.38
N LEU A 113 -7.77 9.24 1.09
CA LEU A 113 -6.59 9.94 0.61
C LEU A 113 -6.62 11.43 0.98
N LEU A 114 -7.75 12.11 0.72
CA LEU A 114 -7.93 13.51 1.12
C LEU A 114 -7.85 13.65 2.64
N SER A 115 -8.50 12.76 3.40
CA SER A 115 -8.45 12.82 4.86
C SER A 115 -7.05 12.64 5.44
N ILE A 116 -6.18 11.81 4.84
CA ILE A 116 -4.80 11.65 5.35
C ILE A 116 -3.93 12.84 4.95
N ILE A 117 -4.15 13.43 3.77
CA ILE A 117 -3.46 14.66 3.35
C ILE A 117 -3.79 15.81 4.31
N ASP A 118 -5.04 15.92 4.75
CA ASP A 118 -5.48 17.01 5.64
C ASP A 118 -5.04 16.83 7.11
N LYS A 119 -4.87 15.58 7.59
CA LYS A 119 -4.70 15.28 9.02
C LYS A 119 -3.30 14.83 9.40
N GLU A 120 -2.57 14.16 8.51
CA GLU A 120 -1.26 13.60 8.82
C GLU A 120 -0.14 14.58 8.46
N GLU A 121 0.93 14.59 9.26
CA GLU A 121 2.10 15.39 8.95
C GLU A 121 2.85 14.82 7.74
N ASN A 122 3.16 15.69 6.78
CA ASN A 122 4.07 15.38 5.69
C ASN A 122 5.45 15.95 5.99
N ASN A 123 6.36 15.09 6.42
CA ASN A 123 7.76 15.39 6.69
C ASN A 123 8.68 14.80 5.61
N PHE A 124 8.22 14.76 4.35
CA PHE A 124 8.94 14.16 3.24
C PHE A 124 10.43 14.55 3.20
N THR A 125 11.28 13.54 3.36
CA THR A 125 12.72 13.64 3.16
C THR A 125 13.23 12.40 2.43
N PRO A 126 14.12 12.55 1.44
CA PRO A 126 14.76 11.40 0.85
C PRO A 126 15.73 10.70 1.82
N LEU A 127 15.85 9.36 1.75
CA LEU A 127 16.64 8.56 2.72
C LEU A 127 18.18 8.65 2.60
N TYR A 128 18.71 9.50 1.73
CA TYR A 128 20.16 9.71 1.58
C TYR A 128 20.45 11.11 1.01
N ASP A 129 21.63 11.65 1.24
CA ASP A 129 22.06 12.92 0.64
C ASP A 129 22.79 12.70 -0.70
N LEU A 130 22.73 13.69 -1.59
CA LEU A 130 23.49 13.63 -2.85
C LEU A 130 25.01 13.72 -2.62
N ALA A 131 25.44 14.29 -1.50
CA ALA A 131 26.83 14.36 -1.08
C ALA A 131 27.37 13.05 -0.49
N ASP A 132 26.50 12.09 -0.12
CA ASP A 132 26.94 10.79 0.40
C ASP A 132 27.77 10.03 -0.65
N SER A 133 28.68 9.15 -0.20
CA SER A 133 29.42 8.28 -1.13
C SER A 133 28.46 7.33 -1.87
N LEU A 134 28.91 6.77 -2.99
CA LEU A 134 28.10 5.80 -3.73
C LEU A 134 27.81 4.56 -2.89
N GLU A 135 28.80 4.11 -2.12
CA GLU A 135 28.71 2.94 -1.24
C GLU A 135 27.71 3.14 -0.11
N THR A 136 27.56 4.34 0.43
CA THR A 136 26.55 4.64 1.46
C THR A 136 25.13 4.69 0.91
N LYS A 137 24.98 5.05 -0.37
CA LYS A 137 23.66 5.15 -1.02
C LYS A 137 23.08 3.80 -1.47
N VAL A 138 23.93 2.78 -1.64
CA VAL A 138 23.59 1.43 -2.12
C VAL A 138 23.35 0.51 -0.93
#